data_AF-A0A3B9KCP4-F1
#
_entry.id   AF-A0A3B9KCP4-F1
#
_cell.length_a   1.000
_cell.length_b   1.000
_cell.length_c   1.000
_cell.angle_alpha   90.00
_cell.angle_beta   90.00
_cell.angle_gamma   90.00
#
_symmetry.space_group_name_H-M   'P 1'
#
loop_
_entity.id
_entity.type
_entity.pdbx_description
1 polymer ?
#
loop_
_entity_poly.entity_id
_entity_poly.type
_entity_poly.pdbx_seq_one_letter_code
_entity_poly.pdbx_strand_id
1 'polypeptide(L)'
;MAAKFDTSRAKARHQLQGDGAPILITMKVPHIWIPLEVLALDGQQVQADIYLLTDTAVNTSDVGAKVGQSAVGNDVPGASGMKLTFQEKMNPLLFHDLSTDRNMGWVRPDSWLTYLSLDTPSTTVTYDMGISSTGIIRLAHFGTPPMAVVDGQSTQELPSWLPTLPMGTPQFTQTLAFLLGLVGILFLAYRARVRLLARR
;
A
#
# COMPACT_ATOMS: atom_id res chain seq x y z
N MET A 1 -20.41 1.37 14.92
CA MET A 1 -20.52 -0.09 15.10
C MET A 1 -19.54 -0.49 16.18
N ALA A 2 -19.92 -1.31 17.17
CA ALA A 2 -19.00 -1.78 18.20
C ALA A 2 -19.18 -3.30 18.35
N ALA A 3 -18.10 -4.05 18.14
CA ALA A 3 -18.06 -5.46 18.49
C ALA A 3 -17.66 -5.57 19.97
N LYS A 4 -18.42 -6.35 20.75
CA LYS A 4 -18.12 -6.62 22.16
C LYS A 4 -17.95 -8.12 22.35
N PHE A 5 -16.88 -8.50 23.03
CA PHE A 5 -16.65 -9.89 23.39
C PHE A 5 -17.71 -10.38 24.41
N ASP A 6 -18.34 -11.51 24.10
CA ASP A 6 -19.35 -12.14 24.96
C ASP A 6 -18.71 -13.26 25.78
N THR A 7 -18.36 -12.93 27.03
CA THR A 7 -17.73 -13.87 27.96
C THR A 7 -18.65 -15.03 28.35
N SER A 8 -19.97 -14.84 28.31
CA SER A 8 -20.93 -15.90 28.67
C SER A 8 -20.97 -16.96 27.58
N ARG A 9 -20.98 -16.53 26.32
CA ARG A 9 -20.96 -17.40 25.15
C ARG A 9 -19.62 -18.10 24.96
N ALA A 10 -18.51 -17.42 25.30
CA ALA A 10 -17.18 -18.02 25.32
C ALA A 10 -17.08 -19.16 26.35
N LYS A 11 -17.58 -18.94 27.58
CA LYS A 11 -17.66 -19.98 28.62
C LYS A 11 -18.52 -21.16 28.19
N ALA A 12 -19.68 -20.91 27.58
CA ALA A 12 -20.55 -21.97 27.07
C ALA A 12 -19.91 -22.81 25.95
N ARG A 13 -18.93 -22.24 25.22
CA ARG A 13 -18.14 -22.93 24.19
C ARG A 13 -16.86 -23.56 24.72
N HIS A 14 -16.60 -23.46 26.02
CA HIS A 14 -15.34 -23.89 26.65
C HIS A 14 -14.09 -23.26 26.00
N GLN A 15 -14.21 -22.04 25.47
CA GLN A 15 -13.07 -21.33 24.87
C GLN A 15 -12.06 -20.96 25.96
N LEU A 16 -10.80 -21.32 25.72
CA LEU A 16 -9.65 -21.09 26.58
C LEU A 16 -8.93 -19.78 26.24
N GLN A 17 -8.00 -19.38 27.10
CA GLN A 17 -7.11 -18.26 26.82
C GLN A 17 -6.22 -18.60 25.61
N GLY A 18 -6.22 -17.72 24.61
CA GLY A 18 -5.55 -17.94 23.32
C GLY A 18 -6.48 -18.48 22.23
N ASP A 19 -7.70 -18.91 22.56
CA ASP A 19 -8.67 -19.32 21.55
C ASP A 19 -9.20 -18.12 20.77
N GLY A 20 -9.24 -18.24 19.44
CA GLY A 20 -9.77 -17.23 18.54
C GLY A 20 -11.30 -17.14 18.59
N ALA A 21 -11.82 -15.91 18.49
CA ALA A 21 -13.24 -15.66 18.23
C ALA A 21 -13.36 -15.02 16.84
N PRO A 22 -13.94 -15.71 15.83
CA PRO A 22 -14.10 -15.12 14.52
C PRO A 22 -15.11 -13.96 14.60
N ILE A 23 -14.72 -12.81 14.06
CA ILE A 23 -15.56 -11.64 13.94
C ILE A 23 -15.75 -11.33 12.46
N LEU A 24 -17.00 -11.17 12.03
CA LEU A 24 -17.34 -10.64 10.72
C LEU A 24 -17.87 -9.23 10.92
N ILE A 25 -17.17 -8.24 10.38
CA ILE A 25 -17.54 -6.84 10.48
C ILE A 25 -17.79 -6.31 9.06
N THR A 26 -19.01 -5.88 8.78
CA THR A 26 -19.35 -5.21 7.52
C THR A 26 -19.39 -3.71 7.76
N MET A 27 -18.45 -2.96 7.17
CA MET A 27 -18.41 -1.51 7.24
C MET A 27 -18.61 -0.89 5.87
N LYS A 28 -19.39 0.19 5.80
CA LYS A 28 -19.52 1.00 4.58
C LYS A 28 -18.44 2.08 4.62
N VAL A 29 -17.32 1.80 3.98
CA VAL A 29 -16.22 2.75 3.79
C VAL A 29 -15.89 2.86 2.30
N PRO A 30 -15.64 4.07 1.76
CA PRO A 30 -15.21 4.26 0.38
C PRO A 30 -13.98 3.46 -0.03
N HIS A 31 -13.05 3.27 0.91
CA HIS A 31 -11.76 2.61 0.71
C HIS A 31 -11.52 1.59 1.81
N ILE A 32 -10.74 0.55 1.52
CA ILE A 32 -10.34 -0.42 2.55
C ILE A 32 -9.52 0.31 3.60
N TRP A 33 -9.86 0.07 4.86
CA TRP A 33 -9.13 0.55 6.03
C TRP A 33 -9.03 -0.58 7.05
N ILE A 34 -7.83 -0.75 7.61
CA ILE A 34 -7.48 -1.83 8.52
C ILE A 34 -6.78 -1.21 9.73
N PRO A 35 -7.37 -1.29 10.93
CA PRO A 35 -6.71 -0.87 12.14
C PRO A 35 -5.67 -1.93 12.51
N LEU A 36 -4.39 -1.66 12.36
CA LEU A 36 -3.36 -2.67 12.65
C LEU A 36 -2.85 -2.58 14.08
N GLU A 37 -2.97 -1.41 14.72
CA GLU A 37 -2.55 -1.24 16.11
C GLU A 37 -3.33 -2.13 17.10
N VAL A 38 -4.55 -2.55 16.78
CA VAL A 38 -5.29 -3.54 17.60
C VAL A 38 -4.57 -4.89 17.69
N LEU A 39 -3.64 -5.19 16.77
CA LEU A 39 -2.80 -6.39 16.82
C LEU A 39 -1.59 -6.22 17.75
N ALA A 40 -1.24 -4.98 18.13
CA ALA A 40 -0.03 -4.63 18.87
C ALA A 40 -0.22 -4.74 20.39
N LEU A 41 -0.27 -5.99 20.89
CA LEU A 41 -0.29 -6.24 22.32
C LEU A 41 1.09 -5.94 22.94
N ASP A 42 1.11 -5.13 24.00
CA ASP A 42 2.35 -4.63 24.62
C ASP A 42 3.32 -5.77 25.00
N GLY A 43 4.59 -5.58 24.63
CA GLY A 43 5.67 -6.54 24.87
C GLY A 43 5.61 -7.84 24.05
N GLN A 44 4.67 -7.97 23.10
CA GLN A 44 4.53 -9.16 22.26
C GLN A 44 5.01 -8.95 20.82
N GLN A 45 5.35 -10.05 20.14
CA GLN A 45 5.56 -10.09 18.70
C GLN A 45 4.20 -10.04 18.00
N VAL A 46 4.07 -9.19 17.00
CA VAL A 46 2.89 -9.15 16.14
C VAL A 46 3.15 -10.06 14.95
N GLN A 47 2.33 -11.11 14.83
CA GLN A 47 2.32 -12.03 13.70
C GLN A 47 0.92 -12.04 13.10
N ALA A 48 0.78 -11.54 11.88
CA ALA A 48 -0.52 -11.45 11.23
C ALA A 48 -0.45 -11.75 9.74
N ASP A 49 -1.44 -12.51 9.28
CA ASP A 49 -1.72 -12.77 7.88
C ASP A 49 -2.92 -11.92 7.45
N ILE A 50 -2.70 -11.08 6.44
CA ILE A 50 -3.70 -10.14 5.95
C ILE A 50 -4.02 -10.49 4.50
N TYR A 51 -5.27 -10.86 4.26
CA TYR A 51 -5.79 -11.16 2.93
C TYR A 51 -6.73 -10.05 2.48
N LEU A 52 -6.48 -9.53 1.28
CA LEU A 52 -7.26 -8.45 0.68
C LEU A 52 -7.92 -8.94 -0.60
N LEU A 53 -9.18 -8.58 -0.78
CA LEU A 53 -9.88 -8.65 -2.07
C LEU A 53 -10.10 -7.22 -2.57
N THR A 54 -9.50 -6.88 -3.70
CA THR A 54 -9.52 -5.53 -4.28
C THR A 54 -9.91 -5.58 -5.77
N ASP A 55 -10.41 -4.47 -6.31
CA ASP A 55 -10.76 -4.39 -7.74
C ASP A 55 -9.50 -4.35 -8.64
N THR A 56 -8.36 -3.94 -8.09
CA THR A 56 -7.06 -3.85 -8.78
C THR A 56 -5.94 -4.45 -7.94
N ALA A 57 -4.81 -4.74 -8.59
CA ALA A 57 -3.57 -5.18 -7.95
C ALA A 57 -3.10 -4.18 -6.88
N VAL A 58 -2.74 -4.69 -5.70
CA VAL A 58 -2.20 -3.89 -4.60
C VAL A 58 -0.71 -3.64 -4.81
N ASN A 59 -0.28 -2.41 -4.59
CA ASN A 59 1.09 -1.93 -4.80
C ASN A 59 1.63 -1.24 -3.54
N THR A 60 2.93 -1.40 -3.32
CA THR A 60 3.65 -0.76 -2.20
C THR A 60 4.22 0.62 -2.53
N SER A 61 4.14 1.06 -3.79
CA SER A 61 4.58 2.40 -4.21
C SER A 61 3.81 2.94 -5.41
N ASP A 62 3.69 4.27 -5.49
CA ASP A 62 3.08 4.97 -6.63
C ASP A 62 3.84 4.71 -7.94
N VAL A 63 5.16 4.69 -7.90
CA VAL A 63 6.00 4.48 -9.09
C VAL A 63 5.85 3.05 -9.60
N GLY A 64 5.93 2.06 -8.72
CA GLY A 64 5.74 0.65 -9.05
C GLY A 64 4.38 0.40 -9.69
N ALA A 65 3.32 0.99 -9.12
CA ALA A 65 1.97 0.92 -9.67
C ALA A 65 1.88 1.50 -11.10
N LYS A 66 2.51 2.66 -11.35
CA LYS A 66 2.48 3.33 -12.67
C LYS A 66 3.20 2.54 -13.76
N VAL A 67 4.27 1.84 -13.42
CA VAL A 67 5.07 1.07 -14.39
C VAL A 67 4.65 -0.40 -14.48
N GLY A 68 3.62 -0.82 -13.71
CA GLY A 68 3.15 -2.20 -13.68
C GLY A 68 4.15 -3.19 -13.07
N GLN A 69 5.05 -2.71 -12.19
CA GLN A 69 5.98 -3.58 -11.50
C GLN A 69 5.23 -4.37 -10.43
N SER A 70 5.43 -5.69 -10.40
CA SER A 70 4.88 -6.51 -9.33
C SER A 70 5.41 -6.05 -7.98
N ALA A 71 4.51 -5.87 -7.02
CA ALA A 71 4.86 -5.56 -5.64
C ALA A 71 5.16 -6.81 -4.80
N VAL A 72 4.99 -8.02 -5.37
CA VAL A 72 5.26 -9.29 -4.67
C VAL A 72 6.74 -9.39 -4.34
N GLY A 73 7.04 -9.70 -3.09
CA GLY A 73 8.39 -9.75 -2.56
C GLY A 73 8.88 -8.43 -1.96
N ASN A 74 8.14 -7.33 -2.10
CA ASN A 74 8.53 -6.04 -1.56
C ASN A 74 8.01 -5.84 -0.14
N ASP A 75 8.81 -5.17 0.68
CA ASP A 75 8.37 -4.61 1.95
C ASP A 75 7.43 -3.42 1.71
N VAL A 76 6.53 -3.20 2.65
CA VAL A 76 5.65 -2.03 2.66
C VAL A 76 6.41 -0.84 3.27
N PRO A 77 6.65 0.25 2.52
CA PRO A 77 7.37 1.41 3.04
C PRO A 77 6.70 1.98 4.29
N GLY A 78 7.47 2.16 5.36
CA GLY A 78 6.96 2.68 6.64
C GLY A 78 6.34 1.64 7.57
N ALA A 79 6.20 0.38 7.14
CA ALA A 79 5.71 -0.74 7.95
C ALA A 79 6.79 -1.82 8.08
N SER A 80 7.63 -1.71 9.11
CA SER A 80 8.70 -2.69 9.34
C SER A 80 8.14 -4.10 9.56
N GLY A 81 8.73 -5.09 8.89
CA GLY A 81 8.28 -6.48 8.97
C GLY A 81 6.98 -6.77 8.20
N MET A 82 6.42 -5.79 7.49
CA MET A 82 5.28 -5.99 6.60
C MET A 82 5.73 -6.19 5.16
N LYS A 83 5.25 -7.26 4.54
CA LYS A 83 5.66 -7.66 3.19
C LYS A 83 4.47 -8.12 2.37
N LEU A 84 4.45 -7.72 1.09
CA LEU A 84 3.50 -8.27 0.12
C LEU A 84 4.07 -9.58 -0.43
N THR A 85 3.50 -10.70 0.01
CA THR A 85 4.10 -12.04 -0.18
C THR A 85 3.48 -12.79 -1.35
N PHE A 86 2.21 -12.52 -1.66
CA PHE A 86 1.52 -13.13 -2.80
C PHE A 86 0.45 -12.21 -3.34
N GLN A 87 0.21 -12.30 -4.65
CA GLN A 87 -0.89 -11.61 -5.30
C GLN A 87 -1.26 -12.33 -6.59
N GLU A 88 -2.56 -12.52 -6.80
CA GLU A 88 -3.10 -13.13 -8.01
C GLU A 88 -4.43 -12.48 -8.39
N LYS A 89 -4.67 -12.35 -9.69
CA LYS A 89 -6.00 -12.03 -10.18
C LYS A 89 -6.91 -13.23 -9.98
N MET A 90 -8.15 -13.00 -9.56
CA MET A 90 -9.11 -14.05 -9.32
C MET A 90 -9.25 -14.98 -10.53
N ASN A 91 -8.96 -16.26 -10.34
CA ASN A 91 -9.18 -17.31 -11.33
C ASN A 91 -10.47 -18.08 -11.01
N PRO A 92 -11.05 -18.85 -11.95
CA PRO A 92 -12.33 -19.53 -11.74
C PRO A 92 -12.34 -20.51 -10.57
N LEU A 93 -11.23 -21.21 -10.31
CA LEU A 93 -11.12 -22.18 -9.22
C LEU A 93 -11.10 -21.47 -7.86
N LEU A 94 -10.25 -20.45 -7.72
CA LEU A 94 -10.16 -19.63 -6.52
C LEU A 94 -11.48 -18.90 -6.24
N PHE A 95 -12.13 -18.38 -7.27
CA PHE A 95 -13.44 -17.75 -7.14
C PHE A 95 -14.48 -18.74 -6.62
N HIS A 96 -14.54 -19.95 -7.19
CA HIS A 96 -15.47 -20.98 -6.75
C HIS A 96 -15.25 -21.36 -5.29
N ASP A 97 -13.99 -21.57 -4.90
CA ASP A 97 -13.61 -21.92 -3.54
C ASP A 97 -14.04 -20.82 -2.55
N LEU A 98 -13.61 -19.58 -2.79
CA LEU A 98 -13.91 -18.45 -1.89
C LEU A 98 -15.39 -18.08 -1.86
N SER A 99 -16.11 -18.15 -2.99
CA SER A 99 -17.52 -17.73 -3.06
C SER A 99 -18.51 -18.75 -2.52
N THR A 100 -18.12 -20.03 -2.46
CA THR A 100 -18.98 -21.09 -1.89
C THR A 100 -18.83 -21.24 -0.39
N ASP A 101 -17.82 -20.60 0.21
CA ASP A 101 -17.61 -20.57 1.64
C ASP A 101 -18.75 -19.88 2.41
N ARG A 102 -18.94 -20.28 3.67
CA ARG A 102 -20.03 -19.77 4.50
C ARG A 102 -19.89 -18.26 4.68
N ASN A 103 -20.95 -17.53 4.33
CA ASN A 103 -21.02 -16.05 4.38
C ASN A 103 -20.10 -15.33 3.39
N MET A 104 -19.59 -16.02 2.36
CA MET A 104 -18.67 -15.45 1.38
C MET A 104 -19.27 -15.25 -0.02
N GLY A 105 -20.61 -15.38 -0.17
CA GLY A 105 -21.30 -15.12 -1.44
C GLY A 105 -21.20 -13.68 -1.98
N TRP A 106 -20.55 -12.78 -1.25
CA TRP A 106 -20.25 -11.41 -1.68
C TRP A 106 -18.93 -11.28 -2.47
N VAL A 107 -18.10 -12.33 -2.49
CA VAL A 107 -16.84 -12.37 -3.25
C VAL A 107 -17.12 -12.13 -4.74
N ARG A 108 -16.24 -11.37 -5.40
CA ARG A 108 -16.40 -10.98 -6.81
C ARG A 108 -15.40 -11.71 -7.72
N PRO A 109 -15.84 -12.15 -8.93
CA PRO A 109 -15.01 -12.93 -9.84
C PRO A 109 -13.91 -12.12 -10.55
N ASP A 110 -13.98 -10.80 -10.56
CA ASP A 110 -13.05 -9.88 -11.21
C ASP A 110 -12.05 -9.22 -10.24
N SER A 111 -12.02 -9.67 -8.98
CA SER A 111 -11.14 -9.13 -7.95
C SER A 111 -9.70 -9.63 -8.05
N TRP A 112 -8.83 -9.05 -7.23
CA TRP A 112 -7.47 -9.47 -6.96
C TRP A 112 -7.37 -9.97 -5.53
N LEU A 113 -6.79 -11.14 -5.33
CA LEU A 113 -6.40 -11.64 -4.01
C LEU A 113 -4.97 -11.19 -3.73
N THR A 114 -4.77 -10.48 -2.62
CA THR A 114 -3.43 -10.10 -2.13
C THR A 114 -3.21 -10.65 -0.74
N TYR A 115 -2.02 -11.17 -0.49
CA TYR A 115 -1.56 -11.62 0.83
C TYR A 115 -0.39 -10.75 1.30
N LEU A 116 -0.56 -10.17 2.48
CA LEU A 116 0.47 -9.45 3.22
C LEU A 116 0.79 -10.23 4.51
N SER A 117 2.08 -10.41 4.78
CA SER A 117 2.56 -10.94 6.05
C SER A 117 3.10 -9.79 6.91
N LEU A 118 2.79 -9.79 8.20
CA LEU A 118 3.36 -8.89 9.20
C LEU A 118 4.04 -9.71 10.28
N ASP A 119 5.33 -9.49 10.47
CA ASP A 119 6.10 -10.09 11.57
C ASP A 119 7.06 -9.04 12.15
N THR A 120 6.69 -8.45 13.29
CA THR A 120 7.44 -7.34 13.88
C THR A 120 7.12 -7.15 15.37
N PRO A 121 7.98 -6.50 16.17
CA PRO A 121 7.63 -6.15 17.54
C PRO A 121 6.43 -5.20 17.59
N SER A 122 5.53 -5.40 18.57
CA SER A 122 4.35 -4.56 18.82
C SER A 122 4.63 -3.06 18.88
N THR A 123 5.78 -2.66 19.42
CA THR A 123 6.20 -1.26 19.53
C THR A 123 6.40 -0.54 18.18
N THR A 124 6.48 -1.29 17.08
CA THR A 124 6.62 -0.71 15.73
C THR A 124 5.29 -0.57 14.99
N VAL A 125 4.25 -1.30 15.42
CA VAL A 125 2.91 -1.28 14.81
C VAL A 125 2.09 -0.15 15.43
N THR A 126 2.40 1.08 15.00
CA THR A 126 1.79 2.34 15.51
C THR A 126 0.95 3.05 14.44
N TYR A 127 0.44 2.26 13.50
CA TYR A 127 -0.19 2.74 12.28
C TYR A 127 -1.42 1.92 11.92
N ASP A 128 -2.33 2.57 11.21
CA ASP A 128 -3.40 1.95 10.47
C ASP A 128 -3.04 1.91 8.98
N MET A 129 -3.65 0.97 8.26
CA MET A 129 -3.41 0.79 6.83
C MET A 129 -4.68 1.06 6.03
N GLY A 130 -4.52 1.75 4.90
CA GLY A 130 -5.55 1.96 3.91
C GLY A 130 -5.10 1.54 2.51
N ILE A 131 -6.05 1.20 1.65
CA ILE A 131 -5.79 0.92 0.23
C ILE A 131 -6.50 1.96 -0.61
N SER A 132 -5.75 2.71 -1.42
CA SER A 132 -6.33 3.70 -2.33
C SER A 132 -7.20 3.06 -3.42
N SER A 133 -8.02 3.87 -4.08
CA SER A 133 -8.80 3.44 -5.26
C SER A 133 -7.92 2.91 -6.41
N THR A 134 -6.65 3.33 -6.45
CA THR A 134 -5.64 2.85 -7.42
C THR A 134 -4.83 1.65 -6.90
N GLY A 135 -5.20 1.09 -5.75
CA GLY A 135 -4.54 -0.09 -5.18
C GLY A 135 -3.22 0.21 -4.47
N ILE A 136 -2.96 1.44 -4.02
CA ILE A 136 -1.70 1.78 -3.34
C ILE A 136 -1.90 1.66 -1.83
N ILE A 137 -0.98 0.98 -1.14
CA ILE A 137 -0.95 0.92 0.32
C ILE A 137 -0.57 2.30 0.87
N ARG A 138 -1.38 2.79 1.80
CA ARG A 138 -1.17 4.03 2.56
C ARG A 138 -1.16 3.69 4.05
N LEU A 139 -0.23 4.30 4.79
CA LEU A 139 -0.09 4.10 6.23
C LEU A 139 -0.27 5.44 6.92
N ALA A 140 -1.05 5.47 7.99
CA ALA A 140 -1.17 6.65 8.82
C ALA A 140 -1.05 6.28 10.30
N HIS A 141 -0.67 7.23 11.14
CA HIS A 141 -0.63 7.02 12.57
C HIS A 141 -2.00 6.56 13.09
N PHE A 142 -1.97 5.71 14.10
CA PHE A 142 -3.18 5.30 14.78
C PHE A 142 -4.00 6.48 15.29
N GLY A 143 -5.32 6.30 15.27
CA GLY A 143 -6.28 7.34 15.59
C GLY A 143 -6.55 8.31 14.43
N THR A 144 -5.85 8.16 13.29
CA THR A 144 -6.22 8.85 12.06
C THR A 144 -7.60 8.39 11.61
N PRO A 145 -8.54 9.30 11.32
CA PRO A 145 -9.86 8.91 10.81
C PRO A 145 -9.72 8.02 9.56
N PRO A 146 -10.52 6.93 9.40
CA PRO A 146 -10.31 5.92 8.37
C PRO A 146 -10.05 6.46 6.96
N MET A 147 -10.83 7.46 6.52
CA MET A 147 -10.67 8.03 5.18
C MET A 147 -9.49 8.99 5.06
N ALA A 148 -9.05 9.59 6.16
CA ALA A 148 -7.84 10.42 6.15
C ALA A 148 -6.56 9.58 5.96
N VAL A 149 -6.59 8.27 6.25
CA VAL A 149 -5.46 7.36 5.97
C VAL A 149 -5.18 7.28 4.47
N VAL A 150 -6.24 7.21 3.66
CA VAL A 150 -6.15 7.05 2.21
C VAL A 150 -6.10 8.40 1.51
N ASP A 151 -7.05 9.29 1.82
CA ASP A 151 -7.24 10.56 1.12
C ASP A 151 -6.24 11.63 1.58
N GLY A 152 -5.81 11.57 2.84
CA GLY A 152 -4.87 12.50 3.45
C GLY A 152 -3.42 12.30 3.01
N GLN A 153 -3.11 11.17 2.38
CA GLN A 153 -1.82 10.88 1.74
C GLN A 153 -1.88 11.03 0.22
N SER A 154 -2.81 11.83 -0.30
CA SER A 154 -2.75 12.30 -1.68
C SER A 154 -1.32 12.78 -1.91
N THR A 155 -0.62 12.02 -2.75
CA THR A 155 0.78 12.26 -3.11
C THR A 155 0.89 13.74 -3.43
N GLN A 156 2.02 14.37 -3.12
CA GLN A 156 2.36 15.61 -3.79
C GLN A 156 2.22 15.34 -5.29
N GLU A 157 1.05 15.65 -5.85
CA GLU A 157 0.87 15.68 -7.26
C GLU A 157 1.94 16.65 -7.71
N LEU A 158 2.86 16.15 -8.53
CA LEU A 158 3.78 17.04 -9.21
C LEU A 158 2.90 18.17 -9.75
N PRO A 159 3.23 19.44 -9.43
CA PRO A 159 2.36 20.56 -9.72
C PRO A 159 1.80 20.42 -11.13
N SER A 160 0.53 20.74 -11.36
CA SER A 160 -0.13 20.55 -12.67
C SER A 160 0.57 21.21 -13.86
N TRP A 161 1.54 22.09 -13.61
CA TRP A 161 2.43 22.69 -14.61
C TRP A 161 3.61 21.79 -15.03
N LEU A 162 3.90 20.69 -14.33
CA LEU A 162 4.97 19.76 -14.66
C LEU A 162 4.47 18.80 -15.76
N PRO A 163 5.00 18.89 -16.99
CA PRO A 163 4.56 18.01 -18.08
C PRO A 163 4.94 16.56 -17.76
N THR A 164 3.94 15.70 -17.54
CA THR A 164 4.13 14.25 -17.43
C THR A 164 4.35 13.68 -18.82
N LEU A 165 5.60 13.64 -19.26
CA LEU A 165 5.96 12.91 -20.47
C LEU A 165 5.86 11.40 -20.20
N PRO A 166 5.19 10.61 -21.06
CA PRO A 166 5.14 9.18 -20.88
C PRO A 166 6.55 8.61 -21.00
N MET A 167 7.07 8.04 -19.91
CA MET A 167 8.38 7.39 -19.91
C MET A 167 8.37 6.24 -20.91
N GLY A 168 9.36 6.20 -21.80
CA GLY A 168 9.47 5.20 -22.88
C GLY A 168 9.01 5.69 -24.26
N THR A 169 8.52 6.93 -24.39
CA THR A 169 8.25 7.54 -25.70
C THR A 169 9.48 8.25 -26.28
N PRO A 170 9.63 8.33 -27.62
CA PRO A 170 10.74 9.04 -28.26
C PRO A 170 10.83 10.52 -27.82
N GLN A 171 9.69 11.12 -27.50
CA GLN A 171 9.57 12.51 -27.05
C GLN A 171 10.29 12.74 -25.72
N PHE A 172 10.19 11.79 -24.77
CA PHE A 172 10.90 11.85 -23.49
C PHE A 172 12.42 11.89 -23.69
N THR A 173 12.94 10.98 -24.51
CA THR A 173 14.38 10.88 -24.82
C THR A 173 14.89 12.16 -25.49
N GLN A 174 14.11 12.73 -26.41
CA GLN A 174 14.45 13.98 -27.09
C GLN A 174 14.49 15.18 -26.12
N THR A 175 13.49 15.32 -25.25
CA THR A 175 13.48 16.41 -24.25
C THR A 175 14.61 16.28 -23.23
N LEU A 176 14.93 15.05 -22.79
CA LEU A 176 16.03 14.80 -21.88
C LEU A 176 17.38 15.14 -22.53
N ALA A 177 17.58 14.73 -23.78
CA ALA A 177 18.77 15.06 -24.55
C ALA A 177 18.91 16.58 -24.77
N PHE A 178 17.79 17.27 -25.03
CA PHE A 178 17.79 18.73 -25.21
C PHE A 178 18.17 19.46 -23.92
N LEU A 179 17.59 19.06 -22.78
CA LEU A 179 17.91 19.63 -21.47
C LEU A 179 19.37 19.39 -21.07
N LEU A 180 19.88 18.17 -21.25
CA LEU A 180 21.29 17.84 -21.00
C LEU A 180 22.24 18.62 -21.91
N GLY A 181 21.88 18.80 -23.18
CA GLY A 181 22.62 19.63 -24.12
C GLY A 181 22.68 21.10 -23.69
N LEU A 182 21.55 21.65 -23.22
CA LEU A 182 21.45 23.03 -22.76
C LEU A 182 22.28 23.28 -21.49
N VAL A 183 22.24 22.34 -20.54
CA VAL A 183 23.10 22.35 -19.34
C VAL A 183 24.58 22.24 -19.72
N GLY A 184 24.93 21.37 -20.67
CA GLY A 184 26.30 21.23 -21.18
C GLY A 184 26.82 22.52 -21.83
N ILE A 185 26.00 23.20 -22.64
CA ILE A 185 26.34 24.49 -23.27
C ILE A 185 26.53 25.58 -22.21
N LEU A 186 25.63 25.66 -21.22
CA LEU A 186 25.76 26.62 -20.11
C LEU A 186 27.02 26.37 -19.29
N PHE A 187 27.35 25.10 -19.01
CA PHE A 187 28.58 24.73 -18.31
C PHE A 187 29.84 25.11 -19.11
N LEU A 188 29.85 24.87 -20.42
CA LEU A 188 30.97 25.25 -21.29
C LEU A 188 31.12 26.78 -21.40
N ALA A 189 30.02 27.52 -21.51
CA ALA A 189 30.02 28.98 -21.53
C ALA A 189 30.53 29.57 -20.20
N TYR A 190 30.09 28.99 -19.07
CA TYR A 190 30.59 29.33 -17.74
C TYR A 190 32.10 29.07 -17.63
N ARG A 191 32.56 27.89 -18.05
CA ARG A 191 33.98 27.51 -17.98
C ARG A 191 34.85 28.38 -18.90
N ALA A 192 34.35 28.79 -20.06
CA ALA A 192 35.03 29.72 -20.96
C ALA A 192 35.16 31.13 -20.34
N ARG A 193 34.10 31.63 -19.68
CA ARG A 193 34.15 32.90 -18.93
C ARG A 193 35.17 32.87 -17.79
N VAL A 194 35.19 31.80 -17.01
CA VAL A 194 36.15 31.65 -15.89
C VAL A 194 37.60 31.64 -16.40
N ARG A 195 37.89 30.98 -17.52
CA ARG A 195 39.23 30.97 -18.14
C ARG A 195 39.66 32.33 -18.69
N LEU A 196 38.73 33.12 -19.20
CA LEU A 196 38.98 34.48 -19.68
C LEU A 196 39.30 35.45 -18.53
N LEU A 197 38.64 35.29 -17.39
CA LEU A 197 38.89 36.10 -16.19
C LEU A 197 40.21 35.73 -15.50
N ALA A 198 40.64 34.47 -15.57
CA ALA A 198 41.92 34.01 -14.99
C ALA A 198 43.17 34.35 -15.84
N ARG A 199 43.00 34.97 -17.02
CA ARG A 199 44.09 35.39 -17.93
C ARG A 199 44.34 36.91 -17.94
N ARG A 200 43.64 37.67 -17.10
CA ARG A 200 43.93 39.08 -16.78
C ARG A 200 44.62 39.16 -15.43
#